data_AF-A0A1A2ZP23-F1
#
_entry.id   AF-A0A1A2ZP23-F1
#
_cell.length_a   1.000
_cell.length_b   1.000
_cell.length_c   1.000
_cell.angle_alpha   90.00
_cell.angle_beta   90.00
_cell.angle_gamma   90.00
#
_symmetry.space_group_name_H-M   'P 1'
#
loop_
_entity.id
_entity.type
_entity.pdbx_description
1 polymer ?
#
loop_
_entity_poly.entity_id
_entity_poly.type
_entity_poly.pdbx_seq_one_letter_code
_entity_poly.pdbx_strand_id
1 'polypeptide(L)' 'MTDVSGNDRIDDVAPGDIIAVDDQPRRVVFKNFTDGRYRVTLEGDAGETFEVDLSPGTTVTRSLAAKWESAQSPTRHTQ' A
#
# COMPACT_ATOMS: atom_id res chain seq x y z
N MET A 1 -10.55 -4.89 19.39
CA MET A 1 -9.51 -4.19 18.60
C MET A 1 -10.23 -3.52 17.46
N THR A 2 -10.29 -2.19 17.46
CA THR A 2 -10.93 -1.43 16.38
C THR A 2 -10.05 -1.59 15.16
N ASP A 3 -10.49 -2.40 14.21
CA ASP A 3 -10.00 -2.39 12.85
C ASP A 3 -10.28 -0.99 12.29
N VAL A 4 -9.31 -0.08 12.43
CA VAL A 4 -9.39 1.23 11.80
C VAL A 4 -8.86 1.03 10.38
N SER A 5 -9.68 0.39 9.55
CA SER A 5 -9.63 0.59 8.11
C SER A 5 -10.01 2.05 7.86
N GLY A 6 -9.05 2.95 8.04
CA GLY A 6 -9.22 4.37 7.76
C GLY A 6 -9.31 4.54 6.26
N ASN A 7 -10.50 4.85 5.76
CA ASN A 7 -10.66 5.35 4.40
C ASN A 7 -9.97 6.72 4.33
N ASP A 8 -8.73 6.73 3.88
CA ASP A 8 -7.95 7.94 3.70
C ASP A 8 -7.97 8.37 2.23
N ARG A 9 -7.56 9.60 1.96
CA ARG A 9 -7.43 10.09 0.58
C ARG A 9 -6.03 9.78 0.09
N ILE A 10 -5.91 9.52 -1.22
CA ILE A 10 -4.59 9.36 -1.85
C ILE A 10 -3.68 10.60 -1.67
N ASP A 11 -4.30 11.74 -1.38
CA ASP A 11 -3.62 12.97 -0.99
C ASP A 11 -2.74 12.80 0.26
N ASP A 12 -3.19 12.11 1.30
CA ASP A 12 -2.45 11.90 2.57
C ASP A 12 -1.44 10.74 2.49
N VAL A 13 -1.65 9.81 1.56
CA VAL A 13 -0.81 8.61 1.40
C VAL A 13 0.64 8.97 1.10
N ALA A 14 1.58 8.50 1.91
CA ALA A 14 3.01 8.74 1.71
C ALA A 14 3.73 7.51 1.13
N PRO A 15 4.91 7.68 0.49
CA PRO A 15 5.80 6.56 0.22
C PRO A 15 6.16 5.84 1.54
N GLY A 16 6.08 4.52 1.54
CA GLY A 16 6.21 3.64 2.69
C GLY A 16 4.87 3.19 3.29
N ASP A 17 3.78 3.84 2.91
CA ASP A 17 2.45 3.52 3.41
C ASP A 17 1.84 2.29 2.72
N ILE A 18 0.89 1.61 3.37
CA ILE A 18 0.21 0.44 2.81
C ILE A 18 -1.25 0.78 2.56
N ILE A 19 -1.65 0.68 1.30
CA ILE A 19 -3.04 0.89 0.87
C ILE A 19 -3.62 -0.41 0.33
N ALA A 20 -4.90 -0.65 0.56
CA ALA A 20 -5.62 -1.73 -0.09
C ALA A 20 -6.10 -1.25 -1.47
N VAL A 21 -5.58 -1.86 -2.52
CA VAL A 21 -6.09 -1.73 -3.89
C VAL A 21 -6.76 -3.05 -4.22
N ASP A 22 -7.95 -3.07 -4.80
CA ASP A 22 -8.63 -4.33 -5.18
C ASP A 22 -8.62 -5.39 -4.04
N ASP A 23 -8.93 -4.96 -2.81
CA ASP A 23 -8.91 -5.77 -1.58
C ASP A 23 -7.54 -6.34 -1.15
N GLN A 24 -6.47 -6.05 -1.89
CA GLN A 24 -5.11 -6.52 -1.61
C GLN A 24 -4.22 -5.39 -1.04
N PRO A 25 -3.53 -5.63 0.10
CA PRO A 25 -2.63 -4.67 0.71
C PRO A 25 -1.36 -4.51 -0.13
N ARG A 26 -1.01 -3.27 -0.42
CA ARG A 26 0.12 -2.95 -1.28
C ARG A 26 0.88 -1.74 -0.76
N ARG A 27 2.19 -1.84 -0.79
CA ARG A 27 3.07 -0.81 -0.26
C ARG A 27 3.36 0.25 -1.31
N VAL A 28 3.17 1.50 -0.95
CA VAL A 28 3.54 2.63 -1.78
C VAL A 28 5.06 2.77 -1.76
N VAL A 29 5.72 2.54 -2.89
CA VAL A 29 7.17 2.72 -3.00
C VAL A 29 7.51 4.09 -3.58
N PHE A 30 6.62 4.63 -4.40
CA PHE A 30 6.79 5.94 -5.00
C PHE A 30 5.43 6.61 -5.21
N LYS A 31 5.37 7.93 -5.01
CA LYS A 31 4.19 8.74 -5.31
C LYS A 31 4.66 10.02 -5.97
N ASN A 32 4.06 10.34 -7.11
CA ASN A 32 4.32 11.57 -7.84
C ASN A 32 3.00 12.22 -8.27
N PHE A 33 2.90 13.54 -8.13
CA PHE A 33 1.75 14.28 -8.63
C PHE A 33 2.13 14.98 -9.94
N THR A 34 1.53 14.54 -11.04
CA THR A 34 1.81 15.07 -12.38
C THR A 34 0.51 15.13 -13.17
N ASP A 35 0.38 16.12 -14.05
CA ASP A 35 -0.81 16.25 -14.92
C ASP A 35 -2.14 16.29 -14.12
N GLY A 36 -2.12 16.84 -12.91
CA GLY A 36 -3.31 16.91 -12.04
C GLY A 36 -3.75 15.55 -11.44
N ARG A 37 -2.92 14.50 -11.53
CA ARG A 37 -3.20 13.15 -11.01
C ARG A 37 -2.03 12.63 -10.17
N TYR A 38 -2.34 11.74 -9.22
CA TYR A 38 -1.32 11.02 -8.47
C TYR A 38 -0.94 9.75 -9.23
N ARG A 39 0.31 9.67 -9.64
CA ARG A 39 0.93 8.47 -10.16
C ARG A 39 1.66 7.77 -9.03
N VAL A 40 1.14 6.61 -8.64
CA VAL A 40 1.56 5.89 -7.44
C VAL A 40 2.13 4.55 -7.86
N THR A 41 3.37 4.28 -7.50
CA THR A 41 3.99 2.97 -7.66
C THR A 41 3.76 2.16 -6.40
N LEU A 42 3.13 1.01 -6.57
CA LEU A 42 2.78 0.08 -5.52
C LEU A 42 3.59 -1.21 -5.67
N GLU A 43 4.04 -1.75 -4.55
CA GLU A 43 4.72 -3.03 -4.41
C GLU A 43 3.77 -4.02 -3.73
N GLY A 44 3.53 -5.16 -4.39
CA GLY A 44 2.81 -6.29 -3.82
C GLY A 44 3.70 -7.18 -2.95
N ASP A 45 3.09 -8.11 -2.23
CA ASP A 45 3.78 -9.05 -1.32
C ASP A 45 4.87 -9.88 -2.02
N ALA A 46 4.68 -10.22 -3.31
CA ALA A 46 5.66 -10.95 -4.10
C ALA A 46 6.85 -10.07 -4.60
N GLY A 47 6.91 -8.80 -4.20
CA GLY A 47 7.89 -7.83 -4.69
C GLY A 47 7.60 -7.32 -6.10
N GLU A 48 6.39 -7.55 -6.61
CA GLU A 48 5.94 -7.04 -7.90
C GLU A 48 5.57 -5.56 -7.79
N THR A 49 6.16 -4.72 -8.64
CA THR A 49 5.85 -3.30 -8.68
C THR A 49 4.95 -2.97 -9.85
N PHE A 50 3.90 -2.18 -9.60
CA PHE A 50 3.04 -1.65 -10.65
C PHE A 50 2.67 -0.20 -10.38
N GLU A 51 2.36 0.54 -11.44
CA GLU A 51 1.93 1.93 -11.33
C GLU A 51 0.42 2.04 -11.51
N VAL A 52 -0.19 2.93 -10.73
CA VAL A 52 -1.59 3.29 -10.83
C VAL A 52 -1.73 4.81 -10.85
N ASP A 53 -2.55 5.31 -11.78
CA ASP A 53 -2.97 6.70 -11.83
C ASP A 53 -4.25 6.87 -11.02
N LEU A 54 -4.19 7.64 -9.95
CA LEU A 54 -5.31 7.94 -9.06
C LEU A 54 -5.64 9.42 -9.14
N SER A 55 -6.93 9.72 -9.29
CA SER A 55 -7.43 11.09 -9.21
C SER A 55 -7.25 11.64 -7.79
N PRO A 56 -6.92 12.93 -7.61
CA PRO A 56 -6.91 13.54 -6.29
C PRO A 56 -8.29 13.41 -5.63
N GLY A 57 -8.32 13.22 -4.32
CA GLY A 57 -9.54 12.93 -3.57
C GLY A 57 -10.03 11.49 -3.67
N THR A 58 -9.35 10.61 -4.44
CA THR A 58 -9.66 9.18 -4.46
C THR A 58 -9.54 8.62 -3.06
N THR A 59 -10.62 8.00 -2.60
CA THR A 59 -10.65 7.30 -1.31
C THR A 59 -9.95 5.97 -1.46
N VAL A 60 -8.92 5.75 -0.66
CA VAL A 60 -8.16 4.50 -0.57
C VAL A 60 -8.27 3.98 0.86
N THR A 61 -8.34 2.67 1.02
CA THR A 61 -8.31 2.09 2.36
C THR A 61 -6.86 2.01 2.80
N ARG A 62 -6.51 2.77 3.83
CA ARG A 62 -5.17 2.74 4.42
C ARG A 62 -5.14 1.66 5.49
N SER A 63 -4.26 0.68 5.30
CA SER A 63 -4.03 -0.36 6.30
C SER A 63 -2.99 0.17 7.29
N LEU A 64 -3.47 0.73 8.40
CA LEU A 64 -2.66 1.45 9.38
C LEU A 64 -1.65 0.49 10.06
N ALA A 65 -0.43 0.42 9.54
CA ALA A 65 0.78 -0.16 10.15
C ALA A 65 0.74 -1.64 10.57
N ALA A 66 -0.41 -2.31 10.53
CA ALA A 66 -0.55 -3.68 10.93
C ALA A 66 -0.22 -4.56 9.72
N LYS A 67 1.02 -5.06 9.73
CA LYS A 67 1.40 -6.30 9.07
C LYS A 67 1.72 -6.18 7.57
N TRP A 68 2.66 -5.31 7.18
CA TRP A 68 3.77 -5.87 6.37
C TRP A 68 4.61 -6.73 7.31
N GLU A 69 4.00 -7.79 7.83
CA GLU A 69 4.76 -8.92 8.32
C GLU A 69 5.27 -9.50 7.03
N SER A 70 6.50 -9.10 6.69
CA SER A 70 7.35 -9.92 5.85
C SER A 70 7.02 -11.36 6.23
N ALA A 71 6.49 -12.15 5.31
CA ALA A 71 6.72 -13.57 5.35
C ALA A 71 8.24 -13.73 5.16
N GLN A 72 9.03 -13.31 6.16
CA GLN A 72 10.31 -13.89 6.46
C GLN A 72 9.99 -15.36 6.50
N SER A 73 10.43 -16.06 5.45
CA SER A 73 10.28 -17.49 5.28
C SER A 73 10.36 -18.14 6.65
N PRO A 74 9.44 -19.02 7.04
CA PRO A 74 9.72 -19.89 8.15
C PRO A 74 10.93 -20.69 7.69
N THR A 75 12.14 -20.25 8.06
CA THR A 75 13.34 -21.05 7.93
C THR A 75 13.01 -22.26 8.77
N ARG A 76 12.58 -23.35 8.12
CA ARG A 76 12.34 -24.62 8.78
C ARG A 76 13.70 -25.06 9.28
N HIS A 77 14.04 -24.70 10.52
CA HIS A 77 15.01 -25.45 11.31
C HIS A 77 14.35 -26.80 11.60
N THR A 78 14.51 -27.75 10.68
CA THR A 78 14.36 -29.17 11.00
C THR A 78 15.60 -29.57 11.80
N GLN A 79 15.38 -29.85 13.09
CA GLN A 79 16.34 -30.53 13.97
C GLN A 79 16.43 -32.01 13.61
#